data_AF-A0A1I6J2P0-F1
#
_entry.id   AF-A0A1I6J2P0-F1
#
_cell.length_a   1.000
_cell.length_b   1.000
_cell.length_c   1.000
_cell.angle_alpha   90.00
_cell.angle_beta   90.00
_cell.angle_gamma   90.00
#
_symmetry.space_group_name_H-M   'P 1'
#
loop_
_entity.id
_entity.type
_entity.pdbx_description
1 polymer ?
#
loop_
_entity_poly.entity_id
_entity_poly.type
_entity_poly.pdbx_seq_one_letter_code
_entity_poly.pdbx_strand_id
1 'polypeptide(L)'
;MHHSTAAVRISPVSKSTNFKEEKTLVLNITSDSIADSYASTKEDAHQLRLRLKEDLRAGTISIDHIKTAFADQLVDKIIPHWYGTPWSFGGHTATPNEGKIACGYFISTTLRDMGININRYKLAQKSPIDEAKMISCGSIITQVEQETHEKAFEEIDTLTQEGLYFIGFDEGHVGYLLKREGELFLIHSNYLNPVSVCMETFKESRVFNRFTKFHLVAISHNDALLQRWLDNGTVM
;
A
#
# COMPACT_ATOMS: atom_id res chain seq x y z
N MET A 1 -12.89 -79.31 2.53
CA MET A 1 -12.91 -77.88 2.14
C MET A 1 -12.77 -77.05 3.43
N HIS A 2 -11.63 -77.23 4.11
CA HIS A 2 -10.50 -76.27 4.29
C HIS A 2 -10.86 -75.12 5.27
N HIS A 3 -10.70 -75.34 6.58
CA HIS A 3 -9.51 -75.07 7.46
C HIS A 3 -9.39 -73.57 7.78
N SER A 4 -9.03 -73.05 8.97
CA SER A 4 -8.44 -73.53 10.24
C SER A 4 -8.52 -72.32 11.22
N THR A 5 -8.88 -72.49 12.50
CA THR A 5 -7.98 -72.54 13.69
C THR A 5 -7.56 -71.19 14.34
N ALA A 6 -8.04 -71.01 15.58
CA ALA A 6 -7.46 -70.45 16.82
C ALA A 6 -6.48 -69.25 16.88
N ALA A 7 -6.69 -68.43 17.93
CA ALA A 7 -5.74 -68.08 19.02
C ALA A 7 -5.50 -66.58 19.30
N VAL A 8 -5.46 -66.27 20.59
CA VAL A 8 -5.34 -64.97 21.30
C VAL A 8 -3.88 -64.48 21.40
N ARG A 9 -3.64 -63.16 21.29
CA ARG A 9 -2.49 -62.40 21.84
C ARG A 9 -2.91 -60.92 22.09
N ILE A 10 -3.05 -60.44 23.32
CA ILE A 10 -2.06 -59.76 24.21
C ILE A 10 -1.49 -58.43 23.64
N SER A 11 -1.91 -57.31 24.25
CA SER A 11 -1.43 -55.90 24.17
C SER A 11 0.05 -55.75 24.61
N PRO A 12 0.80 -54.61 24.46
CA PRO A 12 0.49 -53.35 25.21
C PRO A 12 1.19 -52.01 24.76
N VAL A 13 0.93 -50.92 25.53
CA VAL A 13 1.81 -49.74 25.82
C VAL A 13 2.01 -48.71 24.67
N SER A 14 2.03 -47.37 24.83
CA SER A 14 2.49 -46.41 25.86
C SER A 14 1.76 -45.05 25.71
N LYS A 15 1.38 -44.36 26.81
CA LYS A 15 1.98 -43.11 27.38
C LYS A 15 2.28 -42.00 26.32
N SER A 16 1.95 -40.72 26.49
CA SER A 16 1.51 -39.92 27.64
C SER A 16 1.24 -38.46 27.22
N THR A 17 0.57 -37.74 28.13
CA THR A 17 0.77 -36.32 28.51
C THR A 17 0.25 -35.16 27.64
N ASN A 18 -0.85 -34.57 28.16
CA ASN A 18 -1.08 -33.15 28.47
C ASN A 18 -0.39 -32.08 27.60
N PHE A 19 -1.20 -31.34 26.85
CA PHE A 19 -0.88 -29.99 26.39
C PHE A 19 -1.73 -28.96 27.17
N LYS A 20 -1.01 -28.07 27.86
CA LYS A 20 -1.53 -26.89 28.54
C LYS A 20 -1.97 -25.84 27.53
N GLU A 21 -3.02 -25.11 27.87
CA GLU A 21 -3.51 -23.92 27.19
C GLU A 21 -2.40 -22.86 27.03
N GLU A 22 -2.09 -22.49 25.79
CA GLU A 22 -1.38 -21.26 25.47
C GLU A 22 -2.38 -20.09 25.45
N LYS A 23 -2.26 -19.22 26.45
CA LYS A 23 -2.91 -17.91 26.47
C LYS A 23 -2.26 -17.02 25.40
N THR A 24 -2.96 -16.82 24.29
CA THR A 24 -2.62 -15.80 23.29
C THR A 24 -2.70 -14.41 23.95
N LEU A 25 -1.56 -13.73 23.99
CA LEU A 25 -1.43 -12.35 24.46
C LEU A 25 -2.00 -11.41 23.39
N VAL A 26 -3.30 -11.14 23.46
CA VAL A 26 -3.92 -10.07 22.67
C VAL A 26 -3.56 -8.76 23.35
N LEU A 27 -2.58 -8.03 22.82
CA LEU A 27 -2.30 -6.66 23.22
C LEU A 27 -3.50 -5.79 22.82
N ASN A 28 -4.30 -5.39 23.81
CA ASN A 28 -5.33 -4.38 23.67
C ASN A 28 -4.65 -3.02 23.43
N ILE A 29 -4.27 -2.74 22.18
CA ILE A 29 -3.84 -1.40 21.76
C ILE A 29 -5.11 -0.54 21.72
N THR A 30 -5.15 0.51 22.54
CA THR A 30 -6.27 1.46 22.57
C THR A 30 -6.22 2.36 21.34
N SER A 31 -7.38 2.90 20.92
CA SER A 31 -7.47 3.87 19.80
C SER A 31 -6.48 5.02 19.97
N ASP A 32 -6.39 5.56 21.19
CA ASP A 32 -5.48 6.63 21.57
C ASP A 32 -4.01 6.27 21.31
N SER A 33 -3.60 5.03 21.62
CA SER A 33 -2.24 4.55 21.37
C SER A 33 -1.91 4.41 19.88
N ILE A 34 -2.89 4.11 19.02
CA ILE A 34 -2.72 4.04 17.56
C ILE A 34 -2.60 5.46 16.99
N ALA A 35 -3.45 6.38 17.46
CA ALA A 35 -3.45 7.77 17.04
C ALA A 35 -2.14 8.48 17.42
N ASP A 36 -1.64 8.28 18.65
CA ASP A 36 -0.36 8.83 19.12
C ASP A 36 0.81 8.27 18.30
N SER A 37 0.81 6.96 18.06
CA SER A 37 1.83 6.31 17.23
C SER A 37 1.85 6.86 15.80
N TYR A 38 0.68 7.04 15.18
CA TYR A 38 0.59 7.61 13.84
C TYR A 38 1.00 9.10 13.79
N ALA A 39 0.68 9.87 14.84
CA ALA A 39 1.13 11.24 14.96
C ALA A 39 2.67 11.33 15.01
N SER A 40 3.32 10.46 15.78
CA SER A 40 4.79 10.35 15.79
C SER A 40 5.36 9.96 14.42
N THR A 41 4.75 9.01 13.72
CA THR A 41 5.22 8.61 12.37
C THR A 41 5.12 9.75 11.34
N LYS A 42 4.12 10.62 11.45
CA LYS A 42 4.03 11.83 10.61
C LYS A 42 5.13 12.84 10.94
N GLU A 43 5.45 13.00 12.22
CA GLU A 43 6.59 13.85 12.62
C GLU A 43 7.91 13.27 12.10
N ASP A 44 8.11 11.95 12.19
CA ASP A 44 9.28 11.28 11.64
C ASP A 44 9.40 11.48 10.12
N ALA A 45 8.29 11.38 9.38
CA ALA A 45 8.26 11.66 7.94
C ALA A 45 8.65 13.12 7.64
N HIS A 46 8.19 14.06 8.46
CA HIS A 46 8.55 15.47 8.34
C HIS A 46 10.05 15.69 8.61
N GLN A 47 10.59 15.12 9.69
CA GLN A 47 12.02 15.23 10.02
C GLN A 47 12.92 14.52 8.99
N LEU A 48 12.48 13.40 8.44
CA LEU A 48 13.15 12.72 7.33
C LEU A 48 13.27 13.66 6.13
N ARG A 49 12.17 14.28 5.70
CA ARG A 49 12.15 15.21 4.56
C ARG A 49 13.13 16.37 4.74
N LEU A 50 13.17 16.96 5.94
CA LEU A 50 14.09 18.06 6.25
C LEU A 50 15.56 17.63 6.19
N ARG A 51 15.90 16.47 6.78
CA ARG A 51 17.26 15.91 6.68
C ARG A 51 17.65 15.65 5.24
N LEU A 52 16.82 14.92 4.50
CA LEU A 52 17.09 14.55 3.11
C LEU A 52 17.30 15.78 2.22
N LYS A 53 16.55 16.86 2.48
CA LYS A 53 16.74 18.14 1.78
C LYS A 53 18.13 18.73 2.03
N GLU A 54 18.55 18.80 3.28
CA GLU A 54 19.84 19.39 3.65
C GLU A 54 21.01 18.50 3.20
N ASP A 55 20.87 17.18 3.30
CA ASP A 55 21.86 16.22 2.82
C ASP A 55 22.02 16.29 1.29
N LEU A 56 20.91 16.41 0.54
CA LEU A 56 20.96 16.60 -0.91
C LEU A 56 21.64 17.93 -1.29
N ARG A 57 21.34 19.02 -0.55
CA ARG A 57 21.98 20.34 -0.76
C ARG A 57 23.47 20.33 -0.44
N ALA A 58 23.87 19.59 0.58
CA ALA A 58 25.26 19.40 0.96
C ALA A 58 26.01 18.44 0.01
N GLY A 59 25.30 17.75 -0.88
CA GLY A 59 25.86 16.77 -1.80
C GLY A 59 26.32 15.48 -1.13
N THR A 60 25.82 15.18 0.07
CA THR A 60 26.17 13.97 0.83
C THR A 60 25.38 12.74 0.36
N ILE A 61 24.25 12.97 -0.31
CA ILE A 61 23.41 11.92 -0.91
C ILE A 61 23.03 12.30 -2.35
N SER A 62 22.65 11.29 -3.14
CA SER A 62 22.10 11.47 -4.49
C SER A 62 20.57 11.54 -4.45
N ILE A 63 19.96 11.97 -5.57
CA ILE A 63 18.51 11.92 -5.73
C ILE A 63 17.97 10.49 -5.57
N ASP A 64 18.70 9.46 -6.01
CA ASP A 64 18.23 8.08 -5.90
C ASP A 64 18.08 7.63 -4.44
N HIS A 65 18.90 8.17 -3.52
CA HIS A 65 18.69 7.94 -2.08
C HIS A 65 17.34 8.52 -1.61
N ILE A 66 16.95 9.69 -2.12
CA ILE A 66 15.65 10.32 -1.84
C ILE A 66 14.51 9.44 -2.34
N LYS A 67 14.63 8.88 -3.55
CA LYS A 67 13.61 8.03 -4.17
C LYS A 67 13.31 6.82 -3.29
N THR A 68 14.34 6.12 -2.84
CA THR A 68 14.23 4.97 -1.95
C THR A 68 13.70 5.37 -0.58
N ALA A 69 14.28 6.40 0.05
CA ALA A 69 13.86 6.84 1.38
C ALA A 69 12.39 7.32 1.42
N PHE A 70 11.92 7.99 0.36
CA PHE A 70 10.52 8.38 0.22
C PHE A 70 9.61 7.15 0.15
N ALA A 71 9.94 6.19 -0.73
CA ALA A 71 9.14 4.98 -0.92
C ALA A 71 9.06 4.18 0.38
N ASP A 72 10.19 3.94 1.05
CA ASP A 72 10.26 3.16 2.28
C ASP A 72 9.53 3.86 3.44
N GLN A 73 9.66 5.18 3.58
CA GLN A 73 8.91 5.91 4.60
C GLN A 73 7.39 5.82 4.36
N LEU A 74 6.92 5.97 3.12
CA LEU A 74 5.50 5.87 2.81
C LEU A 74 4.98 4.44 3.02
N VAL A 75 5.67 3.44 2.44
CA VAL A 75 5.22 2.05 2.41
C VAL A 75 5.44 1.32 3.73
N ASP A 76 6.56 1.54 4.39
CA ASP A 76 6.97 0.75 5.57
C ASP A 76 6.69 1.47 6.89
N LYS A 77 6.40 2.78 6.86
CA LYS A 77 6.08 3.57 8.06
C LYS A 77 4.68 4.14 8.03
N ILE A 78 4.27 4.89 7.01
CA ILE A 78 2.96 5.57 7.01
C ILE A 78 1.79 4.62 6.71
N ILE A 79 1.86 3.89 5.59
CA ILE A 79 0.79 3.00 5.11
C ILE A 79 0.42 1.90 6.12
N PRO A 80 1.35 1.28 6.87
CA PRO A 80 1.02 0.17 7.77
C PRO A 80 -0.02 0.51 8.84
N HIS A 81 -0.07 1.77 9.30
CA HIS A 81 -1.11 2.21 10.24
C HIS A 81 -2.52 2.13 9.63
N TRP A 82 -2.63 2.27 8.31
CA TRP A 82 -3.90 2.27 7.60
C TRP A 82 -4.46 0.87 7.33
N TYR A 83 -3.63 -0.18 7.32
CA TYR A 83 -4.12 -1.53 7.09
C TYR A 83 -5.27 -1.89 8.04
N GLY A 84 -6.32 -2.49 7.48
CA GLY A 84 -7.55 -2.81 8.20
C GLY A 84 -8.56 -1.67 8.31
N THR A 85 -8.20 -0.41 7.98
CA THR A 85 -9.15 0.70 7.99
C THR A 85 -10.30 0.40 7.02
N PRO A 86 -11.57 0.34 7.48
CA PRO A 86 -12.68 -0.09 6.63
C PRO A 86 -12.91 0.84 5.44
N TRP A 87 -13.28 0.24 4.31
CA TRP A 87 -13.64 1.00 3.12
C TRP A 87 -15.08 1.49 3.17
N SER A 88 -15.33 2.67 2.58
CA SER A 88 -16.65 3.05 2.06
C SER A 88 -16.50 4.10 0.97
N PHE A 89 -17.44 4.16 0.03
CA PHE A 89 -17.45 5.16 -1.05
C PHE A 89 -17.37 6.60 -0.53
N GLY A 90 -18.11 6.93 0.53
CA GLY A 90 -18.09 8.25 1.17
C GLY A 90 -17.05 8.41 2.28
N GLY A 91 -16.16 7.43 2.47
CA GLY A 91 -15.20 7.41 3.58
C GLY A 91 -14.11 8.47 3.39
N HIS A 92 -13.89 9.29 4.41
CA HIS A 92 -12.94 10.40 4.35
C HIS A 92 -12.21 10.62 5.68
N THR A 93 -12.14 9.59 6.53
CA THR A 93 -11.37 9.69 7.78
C THR A 93 -9.93 10.12 7.51
N ALA A 94 -9.36 10.89 8.43
CA ALA A 94 -7.96 11.30 8.42
C ALA A 94 -7.15 10.54 9.49
N THR A 95 -7.80 9.64 10.23
CA THR A 95 -7.18 8.85 11.30
C THR A 95 -7.30 7.37 10.93
N PRO A 96 -6.18 6.63 10.88
CA PRO A 96 -6.21 5.20 10.60
C PRO A 96 -7.08 4.44 11.61
N ASN A 97 -7.82 3.45 11.13
CA ASN A 97 -8.71 2.59 11.94
C ASN A 97 -9.85 3.30 12.71
N GLU A 98 -10.04 4.61 12.52
CA GLU A 98 -11.14 5.37 13.10
C GLU A 98 -12.09 5.86 11.99
N GLY A 99 -13.16 5.11 11.76
CA GLY A 99 -14.12 5.41 10.70
C GLY A 99 -13.78 4.67 9.41
N LYS A 100 -14.05 5.32 8.26
CA LYS A 100 -13.90 4.68 6.93
C LYS A 100 -13.18 5.58 5.96
N ILE A 101 -12.49 4.99 4.98
CA ILE A 101 -11.75 5.71 3.95
C ILE A 101 -12.06 5.18 2.55
N ALA A 102 -12.25 6.07 1.58
CA ALA A 102 -12.35 5.71 0.17
C ALA A 102 -10.97 5.66 -0.49
N CYS A 103 -10.85 5.07 -1.68
CA CYS A 103 -9.58 4.89 -2.38
C CYS A 103 -8.84 6.22 -2.65
N GLY A 104 -9.47 7.22 -3.25
CA GLY A 104 -8.86 8.54 -3.48
C GLY A 104 -8.52 9.26 -2.16
N TYR A 105 -9.33 9.10 -1.12
CA TYR A 105 -9.00 9.64 0.20
C TYR A 105 -7.80 8.93 0.83
N PHE A 106 -7.62 7.63 0.63
CA PHE A 106 -6.46 6.89 1.12
C PHE A 106 -5.16 7.40 0.48
N ILE A 107 -5.13 7.54 -0.85
CA ILE A 107 -3.97 8.08 -1.57
C ILE A 107 -3.69 9.50 -1.10
N SER A 108 -4.67 10.39 -1.22
CA SER A 108 -4.47 11.81 -0.93
C SER A 108 -4.14 12.11 0.54
N THR A 109 -4.66 11.32 1.48
CA THR A 109 -4.37 11.47 2.91
C THR A 109 -2.95 11.00 3.22
N THR A 110 -2.53 9.84 2.69
CA THR A 110 -1.17 9.33 2.94
C THR A 110 -0.09 10.17 2.25
N LEU A 111 -0.32 10.69 1.04
CA LEU A 111 0.61 11.64 0.40
C LEU A 111 0.72 12.96 1.19
N ARG A 112 -0.41 13.51 1.65
CA ARG A 112 -0.42 14.70 2.52
C ARG A 112 0.36 14.42 3.82
N ASP A 113 0.14 13.27 4.44
CA ASP A 113 0.76 12.90 5.71
C ASP A 113 2.25 12.55 5.57
N MET A 114 2.71 12.22 4.36
CA MET A 114 4.13 12.23 3.96
C MET A 114 4.73 13.64 3.82
N GLY A 115 3.92 14.69 3.91
CA GLY A 115 4.37 16.09 3.77
C GLY A 115 4.32 16.62 2.34
N ILE A 116 3.65 15.95 1.40
CA ILE A 116 3.36 16.55 0.09
C ILE A 116 2.31 17.65 0.30
N ASN A 117 2.61 18.85 -0.18
CA ASN A 117 1.69 19.98 -0.11
C ASN A 117 0.57 19.83 -1.16
N ILE A 118 -0.46 19.05 -0.80
CA ILE A 118 -1.60 18.74 -1.65
C ILE A 118 -2.91 18.90 -0.86
N ASN A 119 -3.95 19.36 -1.54
CA ASN A 119 -5.29 19.39 -0.96
C ASN A 119 -5.96 18.02 -1.09
N ARG A 120 -6.08 17.30 0.04
CA ARG A 120 -6.62 15.93 0.03
C ARG A 120 -8.01 15.80 -0.57
N TYR A 121 -8.88 16.77 -0.30
CA TYR A 121 -10.27 16.74 -0.77
C TYR A 121 -10.34 16.98 -2.28
N LYS A 122 -9.56 17.95 -2.78
CA LYS A 122 -9.51 18.23 -4.22
C LYS A 122 -8.93 17.07 -5.02
N LEU A 123 -7.94 16.36 -4.47
CA LEU A 123 -7.38 15.18 -5.13
C LEU A 123 -8.39 14.02 -5.08
N ALA A 124 -8.86 13.63 -3.90
CA ALA A 124 -9.72 12.45 -3.71
C ALA A 124 -11.08 12.48 -4.43
N GLN A 125 -11.53 13.66 -4.88
CA GLN A 125 -12.81 13.85 -5.57
C GLN A 125 -12.66 13.86 -7.10
N LYS A 126 -11.45 13.62 -7.62
CA LYS A 126 -11.17 13.58 -9.06
C LYS A 126 -11.38 12.18 -9.63
N SER A 127 -11.46 12.13 -10.96
CA SER A 127 -11.36 10.86 -11.69
C SER A 127 -9.95 10.27 -11.55
N PRO A 128 -9.75 8.95 -11.73
CA PRO A 128 -8.42 8.35 -11.65
C PRO A 128 -7.37 9.00 -12.58
N ILE A 129 -7.76 9.38 -13.80
CA ILE A 129 -6.87 10.10 -14.73
C ILE A 129 -6.55 11.53 -14.25
N ASP A 130 -7.48 12.22 -13.61
CA ASP A 130 -7.22 13.57 -13.11
C ASP A 130 -6.44 13.56 -11.79
N GLU A 131 -6.57 12.52 -10.96
CA GLU A 131 -5.64 12.26 -9.85
C GLU A 131 -4.23 12.01 -10.37
N ALA A 132 -4.08 11.16 -11.40
CA ALA A 132 -2.80 10.92 -12.07
C ALA A 132 -2.15 12.22 -12.56
N LYS A 133 -2.91 13.11 -13.23
CA LYS A 133 -2.39 14.41 -13.71
C LYS A 133 -1.88 15.30 -12.59
N MET A 134 -2.57 15.36 -11.47
CA MET A 134 -2.11 16.15 -10.32
C MET A 134 -0.81 15.57 -9.74
N ILE A 135 -0.79 14.25 -9.51
CA ILE A 135 0.35 13.56 -8.91
C ILE A 135 1.57 13.61 -9.84
N SER A 136 1.37 13.58 -11.15
CA SER A 136 2.47 13.56 -12.13
C SER A 136 3.33 14.81 -12.07
N CYS A 137 2.80 15.95 -11.60
CA CYS A 137 3.52 17.21 -11.58
C CYS A 137 4.10 17.60 -12.96
N GLY A 138 3.43 17.19 -14.05
CA GLY A 138 3.88 17.40 -15.44
C GLY A 138 4.75 16.27 -16.00
N SER A 139 5.11 15.28 -15.19
CA SER A 139 5.74 14.04 -15.66
C SER A 139 4.77 13.18 -16.48
N ILE A 140 5.34 12.22 -17.19
CA ILE A 140 4.61 11.29 -18.07
C ILE A 140 3.58 10.51 -17.24
N ILE A 141 2.38 10.38 -17.82
CA ILE A 141 1.34 9.46 -17.36
C ILE A 141 1.30 8.33 -18.38
N THR A 142 1.69 7.13 -17.96
CA THR A 142 1.66 5.96 -18.84
C THR A 142 0.26 5.38 -18.84
N GLN A 143 -0.35 5.27 -20.02
CA GLN A 143 -1.63 4.60 -20.17
C GLN A 143 -1.40 3.18 -20.68
N VAL A 144 -2.01 2.21 -20.01
CA VAL A 144 -2.02 0.81 -20.42
C VAL A 144 -3.47 0.47 -20.74
N GLU A 145 -3.74 -0.02 -21.95
CA GLU A 145 -5.06 -0.49 -22.36
C GLU A 145 -4.87 -1.76 -23.19
N GLN A 146 -5.38 -2.88 -22.68
CA GLN A 146 -5.16 -4.21 -23.24
C GLN A 146 -6.48 -4.98 -23.40
N GLU A 147 -6.45 -6.10 -24.10
CA GLU A 147 -7.64 -6.94 -24.27
C GLU A 147 -7.97 -7.76 -23.02
N THR A 148 -6.96 -8.13 -22.23
CA THR A 148 -7.10 -8.93 -21.01
C THR A 148 -6.26 -8.37 -19.89
N HIS A 149 -6.62 -8.71 -18.65
CA HIS A 149 -5.85 -8.29 -17.48
C HIS A 149 -4.47 -8.95 -17.39
N GLU A 150 -4.28 -10.15 -17.97
CA GLU A 150 -2.95 -10.79 -18.05
C GLU A 150 -2.00 -10.00 -18.97
N LYS A 151 -2.46 -9.60 -20.15
CA LYS A 151 -1.68 -8.74 -21.04
C LYS A 151 -1.39 -7.39 -20.40
N ALA A 152 -2.38 -6.82 -19.70
CA ALA A 152 -2.17 -5.58 -18.95
C ALA A 152 -1.11 -5.76 -17.84
N PHE A 153 -1.13 -6.90 -17.12
CA PHE A 153 -0.14 -7.21 -16.10
C PHE A 153 1.26 -7.28 -16.69
N GLU A 154 1.46 -8.03 -17.78
CA GLU A 154 2.76 -8.16 -18.46
C GLU A 154 3.31 -6.82 -18.94
N GLU A 155 2.45 -5.98 -19.50
CA GLU A 155 2.83 -4.63 -19.94
C GLU A 155 3.19 -3.73 -18.75
N ILE A 156 2.35 -3.70 -17.70
CA ILE A 156 2.62 -2.93 -16.48
C ILE A 156 3.93 -3.39 -15.83
N ASP A 157 4.18 -4.69 -15.75
CA ASP A 157 5.40 -5.25 -15.18
C ASP A 157 6.64 -4.84 -15.98
N THR A 158 6.54 -4.84 -17.31
CA THR A 158 7.64 -4.40 -18.20
C THR A 158 7.90 -2.89 -18.09
N LEU A 159 6.84 -2.08 -17.90
CA LEU A 159 6.93 -0.63 -17.80
C LEU A 159 7.40 -0.13 -16.44
N THR A 160 7.37 -0.99 -15.40
CA THR A 160 7.71 -0.62 -14.04
C THR A 160 9.08 -1.15 -13.64
N GLN A 161 9.81 -0.31 -12.91
CA GLN A 161 11.04 -0.68 -12.20
C GLN A 161 10.76 -0.64 -10.69
N GLU A 162 11.69 -1.17 -9.89
CA GLU A 162 11.62 -1.12 -8.43
C GLU A 162 11.26 0.29 -7.92
N GLY A 163 10.21 0.39 -7.11
CA GLY A 163 9.71 1.67 -6.60
C GLY A 163 8.20 1.74 -6.48
N LEU A 164 7.72 2.95 -6.24
CA LEU A 164 6.32 3.24 -5.96
C LEU A 164 5.69 4.06 -7.09
N TYR A 165 4.48 3.68 -7.46
CA TYR A 165 3.66 4.32 -8.48
C TYR A 165 2.26 4.58 -7.94
N PHE A 166 1.62 5.61 -8.48
CA PHE A 166 0.16 5.71 -8.48
C PHE A 166 -0.38 4.84 -9.62
N ILE A 167 -1.50 4.16 -9.36
CA ILE A 167 -2.27 3.45 -10.37
C ILE A 167 -3.74 3.86 -10.30
N GLY A 168 -4.26 4.39 -11.41
CA GLY A 168 -5.69 4.60 -11.65
C GLY A 168 -6.27 3.48 -12.50
N PHE A 169 -7.47 3.02 -12.17
CA PHE A 169 -8.21 1.94 -12.85
C PHE A 169 -9.40 2.55 -13.56
N ASP A 170 -9.23 2.79 -14.86
CA ASP A 170 -10.19 3.46 -15.74
C ASP A 170 -10.94 4.62 -15.04
N GLU A 171 -12.26 4.51 -14.85
CA GLU A 171 -13.09 5.51 -14.19
C GLU A 171 -13.37 5.24 -12.69
N GLY A 172 -13.00 4.07 -12.16
CA GLY A 172 -13.65 3.51 -10.98
C GLY A 172 -12.82 3.37 -9.71
N HIS A 173 -11.48 3.27 -9.79
CA HIS A 173 -10.66 2.96 -8.62
C HIS A 173 -9.24 3.54 -8.71
N VAL A 174 -8.58 3.71 -7.56
CA VAL A 174 -7.19 4.15 -7.47
C VAL A 174 -6.44 3.39 -6.37
N GLY A 175 -5.13 3.31 -6.50
CA GLY A 175 -4.24 2.66 -5.55
C GLY A 175 -2.80 3.12 -5.71
N TYR A 176 -1.93 2.58 -4.86
CA TYR A 176 -0.51 2.52 -5.14
C TYR A 176 -0.15 1.18 -5.78
N LEU A 177 0.74 1.23 -6.75
CA LEU A 177 1.42 0.06 -7.29
C LEU A 177 2.87 0.09 -6.81
N LEU A 178 3.25 -0.90 -6.02
CA LEU A 178 4.62 -1.08 -5.52
C LEU A 178 5.28 -2.19 -6.32
N LYS A 179 6.44 -1.90 -6.92
CA LYS A 179 7.35 -2.94 -7.42
C LYS A 179 8.49 -3.09 -6.41
N ARG A 180 8.59 -4.27 -5.80
CA ARG A 180 9.60 -4.56 -4.77
C ARG A 180 10.07 -6.00 -4.94
N GLU A 181 11.39 -6.19 -5.04
CA GLU A 181 12.02 -7.51 -5.22
C GLU A 181 11.53 -8.25 -6.48
N GLY A 182 11.25 -7.51 -7.55
CA GLY A 182 10.73 -8.05 -8.80
C GLY A 182 9.23 -8.38 -8.80
N GLU A 183 8.54 -8.19 -7.68
CA GLU A 183 7.12 -8.48 -7.52
C GLU A 183 6.27 -7.20 -7.49
N LEU A 184 5.06 -7.28 -8.02
CA LEU A 184 4.08 -6.18 -8.03
C LEU A 184 3.02 -6.38 -6.94
N PHE A 185 2.78 -5.31 -6.18
CA PHE A 185 1.78 -5.26 -5.12
C PHE A 185 0.82 -4.10 -5.32
N LEU A 186 -0.47 -4.35 -5.12
CA LEU A 186 -1.49 -3.31 -5.04
C LEU A 186 -1.70 -2.93 -3.58
N ILE A 187 -1.54 -1.66 -3.25
CA ILE A 187 -1.89 -1.10 -1.95
C ILE A 187 -3.04 -0.13 -2.15
N HIS A 188 -4.20 -0.44 -1.59
CA HIS A 188 -5.43 0.32 -1.85
C HIS A 188 -6.43 0.20 -0.70
N SER A 189 -7.40 1.12 -0.66
CA SER A 189 -8.61 0.94 0.14
C SER A 189 -9.62 0.12 -0.66
N ASN A 190 -9.71 -1.18 -0.36
CA ASN A 190 -10.41 -2.16 -1.17
C ASN A 190 -11.93 -2.10 -0.94
N TYR A 191 -12.71 -2.00 -2.02
CA TYR A 191 -14.17 -2.08 -1.97
C TYR A 191 -14.72 -3.51 -2.10
N LEU A 192 -13.85 -4.46 -2.42
CA LEU A 192 -14.08 -5.90 -2.35
C LEU A 192 -13.44 -6.47 -1.08
N ASN A 193 -13.74 -7.74 -0.77
CA ASN A 193 -13.14 -8.43 0.37
C ASN A 193 -11.61 -8.23 0.41
N PRO A 194 -11.02 -7.75 1.53
CA PRO A 194 -11.58 -7.67 2.90
C PRO A 194 -12.45 -6.43 3.23
N VAL A 195 -12.70 -5.55 2.26
CA VAL A 195 -13.45 -4.28 2.42
C VAL A 195 -12.74 -3.31 3.36
N SER A 196 -11.43 -3.20 3.20
CA SER A 196 -10.55 -2.36 4.01
C SER A 196 -9.31 -1.96 3.22
N VAL A 197 -8.50 -1.07 3.79
CA VAL A 197 -7.13 -0.87 3.31
C VAL A 197 -6.34 -2.16 3.47
N CYS A 198 -5.69 -2.59 2.38
CA CYS A 198 -4.85 -3.78 2.34
C CYS A 198 -3.73 -3.63 1.31
N MET A 199 -2.76 -4.53 1.41
CA MET A 199 -1.79 -4.83 0.37
C MET A 199 -2.02 -6.27 -0.10
N GLU A 200 -2.07 -6.46 -1.41
CA GLU A 200 -2.20 -7.78 -2.04
C GLU A 200 -1.26 -7.88 -3.24
N THR A 201 -0.92 -9.10 -3.66
CA THR A 201 -0.16 -9.26 -4.91
C THR A 201 -1.00 -8.73 -6.07
N PHE A 202 -0.37 -8.04 -7.01
CA PHE A 202 -1.11 -7.37 -8.08
C PHE A 202 -1.86 -8.36 -8.97
N LYS A 203 -1.24 -9.52 -9.23
CA LYS A 203 -1.82 -10.61 -10.03
C LYS A 203 -3.05 -11.26 -9.39
N GLU A 204 -3.11 -11.32 -8.06
CA GLU A 204 -4.26 -11.92 -7.35
C GLU A 204 -5.37 -10.90 -7.06
N SER A 205 -5.11 -9.60 -7.32
CA SER A 205 -6.07 -8.55 -7.01
C SER A 205 -7.35 -8.70 -7.84
N ARG A 206 -8.45 -8.94 -7.11
CA ARG A 206 -9.79 -9.02 -7.71
C ARG A 206 -10.26 -7.69 -8.28
N VAL A 207 -9.73 -6.57 -7.77
CA VAL A 207 -10.03 -5.24 -8.32
C VAL A 207 -9.31 -5.09 -9.65
N PHE A 208 -8.02 -5.44 -9.72
CA PHE A 208 -7.25 -5.38 -10.96
C PHE A 208 -7.88 -6.20 -12.09
N ASN A 209 -8.30 -7.44 -11.80
CA ASN A 209 -8.88 -8.35 -12.81
C ASN A 209 -10.23 -7.87 -13.41
N ARG A 210 -10.80 -6.77 -12.92
CA ARG A 210 -12.05 -6.17 -13.45
C ARG A 210 -11.83 -5.09 -14.49
N PHE A 211 -10.59 -4.65 -14.69
CA PHE A 211 -10.26 -3.56 -15.59
C PHE A 211 -9.23 -4.04 -16.62
N THR A 212 -9.22 -3.35 -17.75
CA THR A 212 -8.22 -3.54 -18.79
C THR A 212 -7.51 -2.25 -19.16
N LYS A 213 -7.85 -1.14 -18.48
CA LYS A 213 -7.31 0.19 -18.71
C LYS A 213 -6.80 0.82 -17.43
N PHE A 214 -5.57 1.33 -17.47
CA PHE A 214 -4.85 1.83 -16.32
C PHE A 214 -4.08 3.11 -16.62
N HIS A 215 -3.87 3.91 -15.57
CA HIS A 215 -3.08 5.14 -15.60
C HIS A 215 -1.99 5.05 -14.55
N LEU A 216 -0.73 4.98 -15.00
CA LEU A 216 0.43 4.88 -14.14
C LEU A 216 1.18 6.19 -14.07
N VAL A 217 1.58 6.56 -12.86
CA VAL A 217 2.45 7.71 -12.60
C VAL A 217 3.49 7.27 -11.58
N ALA A 218 4.77 7.40 -11.92
CA ALA A 218 5.82 7.19 -10.92
C ALA A 218 5.63 8.16 -9.75
N ILE A 219 5.81 7.67 -8.52
CA ILE A 219 5.87 8.49 -7.31
C ILE A 219 7.32 8.59 -6.87
N SER A 220 7.95 7.44 -6.61
CA SER A 220 9.34 7.42 -6.13
C SER A 220 10.35 7.78 -7.23
N HIS A 221 10.00 7.62 -8.51
CA HIS A 221 10.86 8.00 -9.65
C HIS A 221 10.40 9.27 -10.35
N ASN A 222 9.56 10.08 -9.68
CA ASN A 222 9.10 11.35 -10.22
C ASN A 222 9.87 12.50 -9.56
N ASP A 223 10.99 12.87 -10.18
CA ASP A 223 11.89 13.92 -9.69
C ASP A 223 11.15 15.24 -9.49
N ALA A 224 10.16 15.58 -10.34
CA ALA A 224 9.37 16.80 -10.19
C ALA A 224 8.50 16.78 -8.93
N LEU A 225 7.85 15.64 -8.64
CA LEU A 225 7.07 15.46 -7.41
C LEU A 225 7.97 15.48 -6.17
N LEU A 226 9.09 14.75 -6.20
CA LEU A 226 10.03 14.69 -5.08
C LEU A 226 10.69 16.05 -4.81
N GLN A 227 11.02 16.81 -5.85
CA GLN A 227 11.54 18.17 -5.68
C GLN A 227 10.48 19.07 -5.01
N ARG A 228 9.22 19.01 -5.45
CA ARG A 228 8.12 19.73 -4.78
C ARG A 228 7.97 19.30 -3.32
N TRP A 229 8.08 18.01 -3.02
CA TRP A 229 8.03 17.50 -1.65
C TRP A 229 9.17 18.07 -0.77
N LEU A 230 10.42 17.97 -1.23
CA LEU A 230 11.58 18.54 -0.53
C LEU A 230 11.45 20.06 -0.34
N ASP A 231 10.89 20.76 -1.32
CA ASP A 231 10.69 22.21 -1.27
C ASP A 231 9.42 22.67 -0.57
N ASN A 232 8.57 21.74 -0.12
CA ASN A 232 7.22 22.05 0.36
C ASN A 232 6.38 22.83 -0.67
N GLY A 233 6.69 22.65 -1.96
CA GLY A 233 6.00 23.26 -3.08
C GLY A 233 4.63 22.61 -3.31
N THR A 234 3.64 23.42 -3.64
CA THR A 234 2.27 22.96 -3.89
C THR A 234 2.21 22.03 -5.11
N VAL A 235 1.52 20.90 -4.95
CA VAL A 235 1.08 20.04 -6.06
C VAL A 235 -0.28 20.55 -6.56
N MET A 236 -0.32 20.93 -7.83
CA MET A 236 -1.51 21.46 -8.54
C MET A 236 -1.96 20.52 -9.64
#